data_AF-A0A7D5LDD6-F1
#
_entry.id   AF-A0A7D5LDD6-F1
#
_cell.length_a   1.000
_cell.length_b   1.000
_cell.length_c   1.000
_cell.angle_alpha   90.00
_cell.angle_beta   90.00
_cell.angle_gamma   90.00
#
_symmetry.space_group_name_H-M   'P 1'
#
loop_
_entity.id
_entity.type
_entity.pdbx_description
1 polymer ?
#
loop_
_entity_poly.entity_id
_entity_poly.type
_entity_poly.pdbx_seq_one_letter_code
_entity_poly.pdbx_strand_id
1 'polypeptide(L)'
;MTRFDADEPTERRKLFADAVTAHRTRGSAFLTVEAREPAQAVEFGEDAGGADGGEGEPAPDEPRAPPWIQFAEKTFNLDCTDGELDRLNELLEEYPEFRIDGMESPEDAEGTNVRISARSDANRLADFLERAFRDVYGRPEGYRAWVVRV
;
A
#
# COMPACT_ATOMS: atom_id res chain seq x y z
N MET A 1 -18.31 1.32 -15.32
CA MET A 1 -17.44 0.12 -15.25
C MET A 1 -16.50 0.31 -14.08
N THR A 2 -16.69 -0.46 -13.01
CA THR A 2 -15.86 -0.40 -11.81
C THR A 2 -14.58 -1.19 -12.08
N ARG A 3 -13.60 -0.55 -12.73
CA ARG A 3 -12.25 -1.10 -12.76
C ARG A 3 -11.75 -1.10 -11.32
N PHE A 4 -11.31 -2.26 -10.83
CA PHE A 4 -10.82 -2.40 -9.45
C PHE A 4 -9.30 -2.36 -9.39
N ASP A 5 -8.60 -2.40 -10.52
CA ASP A 5 -7.15 -2.45 -10.58
C ASP A 5 -6.55 -1.58 -11.69
N ALA A 6 -5.31 -1.12 -11.50
CA ALA A 6 -4.57 -0.35 -12.49
C ALA A 6 -3.06 -0.52 -12.26
N ASP A 7 -2.28 -0.52 -13.34
CA ASP A 7 -0.81 -0.68 -13.34
C ASP A 7 -0.07 0.44 -14.07
N GLU A 8 -0.77 1.33 -14.76
CA GLU A 8 -0.21 2.58 -15.27
C GLU A 8 -0.40 3.72 -14.25
N PRO A 9 0.60 4.61 -14.04
CA PRO A 9 0.53 5.69 -13.04
C PRO A 9 -0.70 6.58 -13.17
N THR A 10 -1.07 6.98 -14.39
CA THR A 10 -2.25 7.81 -14.63
C THR A 10 -3.55 7.05 -14.34
N GLU A 11 -3.61 5.77 -14.69
CA GLU A 11 -4.77 4.92 -14.41
C GLU A 11 -4.92 4.65 -12.90
N ARG A 12 -3.82 4.44 -12.16
CA ARG A 12 -3.84 4.27 -10.69
C ARG A 12 -4.35 5.51 -9.97
N ARG A 13 -3.86 6.69 -10.33
CA ARG A 13 -4.35 7.96 -9.75
C ARG A 13 -5.85 8.14 -10.00
N LYS A 14 -6.32 7.82 -11.21
CA LYS A 14 -7.75 7.85 -11.52
C LYS A 14 -8.54 6.83 -10.70
N LEU A 15 -8.06 5.59 -10.62
CA LEU A 15 -8.65 4.52 -9.82
C LEU A 15 -8.80 4.94 -8.35
N PHE A 16 -7.77 5.53 -7.75
CA PHE A 16 -7.80 6.00 -6.36
C PHE A 16 -8.79 7.14 -6.16
N ALA A 17 -8.82 8.12 -7.06
CA ALA A 17 -9.76 9.24 -6.96
C ALA A 17 -11.22 8.77 -7.09
N ASP A 18 -11.49 7.86 -8.04
CA ASP A 18 -12.81 7.25 -8.23
C ASP A 18 -13.21 6.42 -6.99
N ALA A 19 -12.27 5.68 -6.40
CA ALA A 19 -12.50 4.88 -5.20
C ALA A 19 -12.80 5.74 -3.97
N VAL A 20 -12.04 6.81 -3.73
CA VAL A 20 -12.31 7.78 -2.65
C VAL A 20 -13.69 8.43 -2.83
N THR A 21 -14.03 8.79 -4.06
CA THR A 21 -15.35 9.36 -4.39
C THR A 21 -16.46 8.36 -4.10
N ALA A 22 -16.31 7.12 -4.56
CA ALA A 22 -17.28 6.06 -4.33
C ALA A 22 -17.47 5.78 -2.83
N HIS A 23 -16.39 5.67 -2.05
CA HIS A 23 -16.42 5.47 -0.60
C HIS A 23 -17.24 6.56 0.10
N ARG A 24 -16.96 7.84 -0.23
CA ARG A 24 -17.66 8.99 0.35
C ARG A 24 -19.14 9.03 -0.04
N THR A 25 -19.47 8.75 -1.29
CA THR A 25 -20.86 8.74 -1.77
C THR A 25 -21.67 7.61 -1.13
N ARG A 26 -21.05 6.46 -0.89
CA ARG A 26 -21.72 5.28 -0.32
C ARG A 26 -21.78 5.30 1.20
N GLY A 27 -20.91 6.06 1.85
CA GLY A 27 -20.79 6.06 3.31
C GLY A 27 -20.26 4.74 3.85
N SER A 28 -19.42 4.06 3.08
CA SER A 28 -18.82 2.79 3.49
C SER A 28 -17.91 2.97 4.70
N ALA A 29 -17.70 1.92 5.49
CA ALA A 29 -16.87 2.01 6.69
C ALA A 29 -15.40 2.36 6.35
N PHE A 30 -14.87 1.83 5.25
CA PHE A 30 -13.51 2.07 4.80
C PHE A 30 -13.33 1.75 3.30
N LEU A 31 -12.28 2.29 2.72
CA LEU A 31 -11.67 1.94 1.43
C LEU A 31 -10.32 1.28 1.71
N THR A 32 -10.01 0.15 1.05
CA THR A 32 -8.68 -0.47 1.13
C THR A 32 -8.07 -0.60 -0.26
N VAL A 33 -6.81 -0.17 -0.39
CA VAL A 33 -5.99 -0.33 -1.59
C VAL A 33 -4.79 -1.22 -1.27
N GLU A 34 -4.52 -2.21 -2.12
CA GLU A 34 -3.33 -3.07 -2.04
C GLU A 34 -2.42 -2.81 -3.25
N ALA A 35 -1.10 -2.78 -3.03
CA ALA A 35 -0.13 -2.78 -4.11
C ALA A 35 0.48 -4.17 -4.27
N ARG A 36 0.14 -4.83 -5.38
CA ARG A 36 0.70 -6.14 -5.73
C ARG A 36 1.83 -5.94 -6.71
N GLU A 37 2.85 -6.79 -6.57
CA GLU A 37 3.83 -6.92 -7.63
C GLU A 37 3.11 -7.39 -8.91
N PRO A 38 3.56 -6.95 -10.09
CA PRO A 38 3.09 -7.56 -11.33
C PRO A 38 3.32 -9.06 -11.20
N ALA A 39 2.30 -9.87 -11.49
CA ALA A 39 2.45 -11.32 -11.46
C ALA A 39 3.67 -11.65 -12.33
N GLN A 40 4.75 -12.13 -11.71
CA GLN A 40 5.87 -12.65 -12.47
C GLN A 40 5.26 -13.74 -13.35
N ALA A 41 5.42 -13.62 -14.67
CA ALA A 41 5.04 -14.70 -15.55
C ALA A 41 5.76 -15.92 -15.01
N VAL A 42 4.99 -16.88 -14.51
CA VAL A 42 5.55 -18.11 -13.95
C VAL A 42 6.21 -18.80 -15.14
N GLU A 43 7.51 -18.58 -15.30
CA GLU A 43 8.31 -19.37 -16.21
C GLU A 43 8.36 -20.74 -15.56
N PHE A 44 7.55 -21.67 -16.06
CA PHE A 44 7.64 -23.07 -15.71
C PHE A 44 8.99 -23.59 -16.21
N GLY A 45 10.06 -23.29 -15.46
CA GLY A 45 11.39 -23.82 -15.64
C GLY A 45 11.40 -25.30 -15.27
N GLU A 46 11.93 -26.10 -16.18
CA GLU A 46 11.91 -27.55 -16.17
C GLU A 46 12.70 -28.14 -14.98
N ASP A 47 12.13 -29.19 -14.38
CA ASP A 47 12.73 -30.26 -13.57
C ASP A 47 14.19 -30.07 -13.08
N ALA A 48 14.37 -29.87 -11.77
CA ALA A 48 15.63 -30.19 -11.09
C ALA A 48 15.33 -30.78 -9.70
N GLY A 49 15.27 -32.11 -9.64
CA GLY A 49 15.17 -32.86 -8.40
C GLY A 49 16.46 -32.82 -7.54
N GLY A 50 16.29 -33.14 -6.26
CA GLY A 50 17.39 -33.50 -5.35
C GLY A 50 17.29 -32.81 -3.99
N ALA A 51 16.85 -33.54 -2.97
CA ALA A 51 16.78 -33.11 -1.58
C ALA A 51 18.16 -33.08 -0.91
N ASP A 52 18.39 -32.13 0.02
CA ASP A 52 19.13 -32.40 1.26
C ASP A 52 18.78 -31.34 2.33
N GLY A 53 18.65 -31.78 3.58
CA GLY A 53 18.18 -30.98 4.72
C GLY A 53 19.28 -30.16 5.39
N GLY A 54 18.95 -28.94 5.80
CA GLY A 54 19.76 -28.06 6.63
C GLY A 54 18.89 -27.30 7.62
N GLU A 55 19.29 -27.31 8.88
CA GLU A 55 18.61 -26.69 10.02
C GLU A 55 18.63 -25.16 9.94
N GLY A 56 17.46 -24.52 9.85
CA GLY A 56 17.20 -23.25 10.55
C GLY A 56 17.92 -21.98 10.12
N GLU A 57 18.21 -21.77 8.84
CA GLU A 57 18.28 -20.40 8.29
C GLU A 57 16.86 -19.95 7.94
N PRO A 58 16.39 -18.74 8.35
CA PRO A 58 15.12 -18.25 7.84
C PRO A 58 15.21 -18.28 6.31
N ALA A 59 14.23 -18.91 5.68
CA ALA A 59 14.16 -18.96 4.22
C ALA A 59 14.34 -17.52 3.69
N PRO A 60 15.20 -17.27 2.70
CA PRO A 60 15.20 -15.99 2.04
C PRO A 60 13.79 -15.83 1.44
N ASP A 61 13.08 -14.81 1.91
CA ASP A 61 11.76 -14.41 1.43
C ASP A 61 10.61 -15.39 1.77
N GLU A 62 10.20 -15.45 3.05
CA GLU A 62 8.74 -15.55 3.26
C GLU A 62 8.10 -14.36 2.55
N PRO A 63 7.16 -14.56 1.61
CA PRO A 63 6.65 -13.48 0.80
C PRO A 63 5.95 -12.47 1.72
N ARG A 64 6.60 -11.32 1.96
CA ARG A 64 6.02 -10.22 2.71
C ARG A 64 4.68 -9.87 2.08
N ALA A 65 3.62 -9.84 2.89
CA ALA A 65 2.30 -9.49 2.40
C ALA A 65 2.37 -8.17 1.62
N PRO A 66 1.62 -8.03 0.49
CA PRO A 66 1.63 -6.80 -0.27
C PRO A 66 1.21 -5.62 0.61
N PRO A 67 1.88 -4.46 0.52
CA PRO A 67 1.53 -3.31 1.33
C PRO A 67 0.13 -2.85 0.97
N TRP A 68 -0.57 -2.37 1.98
CA TRP A 68 -1.93 -1.89 1.87
C TRP A 68 -2.06 -0.54 2.56
N ILE A 69 -2.99 0.28 2.07
CA ILE A 69 -3.37 1.54 2.69
C ILE A 69 -4.89 1.53 2.80
N GLN A 70 -5.40 1.80 4.00
CA GLN A 70 -6.82 1.96 4.24
C GLN A 70 -7.15 3.45 4.42
N PHE A 71 -8.30 3.87 3.93
CA PHE A 71 -8.86 5.19 4.17
C PHE A 71 -10.27 5.05 4.76
N ALA A 72 -10.49 5.64 5.93
CA ALA A 72 -11.78 5.67 6.60
C ALA A 72 -12.08 7.09 7.05
N GLU A 73 -13.26 7.60 6.68
CA GLU A 73 -13.68 8.98 6.90
C GLU A 73 -12.72 10.03 6.33
N LYS A 74 -11.66 10.35 7.08
CA LYS A 74 -10.63 11.36 6.79
C LYS A 74 -9.25 10.90 7.24
N THR A 75 -9.05 9.62 7.53
CA THR A 75 -7.81 9.11 8.09
C THR A 75 -7.28 7.98 7.23
N PHE A 76 -6.01 8.09 6.84
CA PHE A 76 -5.26 6.97 6.30
C PHE A 76 -4.72 6.11 7.44
N ASN A 77 -4.78 4.80 7.26
CA ASN A 77 -4.18 3.81 8.13
C ASN A 77 -3.27 2.91 7.31
N LEU A 78 -2.02 2.77 7.74
CA LEU A 78 -0.97 2.05 7.03
C LEU A 78 0.09 1.56 7.99
N ASP A 79 0.76 0.45 7.66
CA ASP A 79 1.85 -0.10 8.46
C ASP A 79 3.20 0.22 7.81
N CYS A 80 4.17 0.65 8.60
CA CYS A 80 5.50 1.02 8.14
C CYS A 80 6.57 0.31 8.97
N THR A 81 7.61 -0.22 8.32
CA THR A 81 8.89 -0.45 9.01
C THR A 81 9.52 0.88 9.41
N ASP A 82 10.56 0.85 10.25
CA ASP A 82 11.26 2.08 10.65
C ASP A 82 11.75 2.90 9.45
N GLY A 83 12.35 2.25 8.46
CA GLY A 83 12.80 2.92 7.24
C GLY A 83 11.65 3.41 6.35
N GLU A 84 10.50 2.72 6.34
CA GLU A 84 9.29 3.21 5.67
C GLU A 84 8.71 4.43 6.42
N LEU A 85 8.77 4.44 7.75
CA LEU A 85 8.28 5.55 8.57
C LEU A 85 9.12 6.83 8.33
N ASP A 86 10.44 6.71 8.20
CA ASP A 86 11.29 7.86 7.86
C ASP A 86 10.88 8.46 6.50
N ARG A 87 10.75 7.62 5.46
CA ARG A 87 10.30 8.06 4.13
C ARG A 87 8.88 8.63 4.14
N LEU A 88 8.00 8.11 4.99
CA LEU A 88 6.65 8.65 5.17
C LEU A 88 6.69 10.05 5.78
N ASN A 89 7.56 10.30 6.76
CA ASN A 89 7.71 11.64 7.34
C ASN A 89 8.23 12.64 6.30
N GLU A 90 9.22 12.26 5.49
CA GLU A 90 9.71 13.09 4.37
C GLU A 90 8.58 13.39 3.37
N LEU A 91 7.80 12.38 2.98
CA LEU A 91 6.66 12.56 2.09
C LEU A 91 5.64 13.55 2.65
N LEU A 92 5.35 13.48 3.96
CA LEU A 92 4.37 14.36 4.61
C LEU A 92 4.76 15.84 4.63
N GLU A 93 6.05 16.18 4.48
CA GLU A 93 6.48 17.57 4.32
C GLU A 93 5.87 18.23 3.06
N GLU A 94 5.51 17.42 2.05
CA GLU A 94 4.86 17.87 0.82
C GLU A 94 3.32 17.92 0.91
N TYR A 95 2.76 17.43 2.02
CA TYR A 95 1.32 17.44 2.33
C TYR A 95 1.08 18.14 3.68
N PRO A 96 1.25 19.48 3.76
CA PRO A 96 1.10 20.24 5.01
C PRO A 96 -0.30 20.13 5.64
N GLU A 97 -1.30 19.73 4.86
CA GLU A 97 -2.66 19.46 5.33
C GLU A 97 -2.84 18.08 5.99
N PHE A 98 -1.83 17.21 5.93
CA PHE A 98 -1.85 15.86 6.50
C PHE A 98 -1.07 15.82 7.82
N ARG A 99 -1.58 15.10 8.82
CA ARG A 99 -0.91 14.96 10.11
C ARG A 99 -1.04 13.56 10.67
N ILE A 100 0.09 13.02 11.14
CA ILE A 100 0.11 11.83 11.96
C ILE A 100 -0.64 12.14 13.27
N ASP A 101 -1.71 11.40 13.53
CA ASP A 101 -2.54 11.54 14.73
C ASP A 101 -2.49 10.30 15.64
N GLY A 102 -1.84 9.23 15.20
CA GLY A 102 -1.55 8.05 16.02
C GLY A 102 -0.44 7.19 15.43
N MET A 103 0.33 6.57 16.31
CA MET A 103 1.30 5.54 16.00
C MET A 103 1.20 4.43 17.04
N GLU A 104 1.21 3.18 16.60
CA GLU A 104 1.15 2.01 17.47
C GLU A 104 2.14 0.96 16.96
N SER A 105 3.11 0.60 17.80
CA SER A 105 4.15 -0.37 17.48
C SER A 105 3.99 -1.57 18.43
N PRO A 106 3.41 -2.69 17.96
CA PRO A 106 3.27 -3.90 18.78
C PRO A 106 4.63 -4.51 19.14
N GLU A 107 4.72 -5.16 20.30
CA GLU A 107 5.95 -5.84 20.73
C GLU A 107 6.23 -7.14 19.95
N ASP A 108 5.18 -7.79 19.43
CA ASP A 108 5.24 -9.07 18.71
C ASP A 108 5.20 -8.93 17.18
N ALA A 109 5.31 -7.71 16.64
CA ALA A 109 5.23 -7.48 15.20
C ALA A 109 6.28 -6.47 14.72
N GLU A 110 6.87 -6.77 13.57
CA GLU A 110 7.80 -5.87 12.89
C GLU A 110 7.02 -4.80 12.12
N GLY A 111 6.78 -3.67 12.78
CA GLY A 111 6.19 -2.49 12.14
C GLY A 111 5.49 -1.55 13.10
N THR A 112 5.34 -0.30 12.66
CA THR A 112 4.53 0.72 13.30
C THR A 112 3.29 0.97 12.46
N ASN A 113 2.12 0.74 13.05
CA ASN A 113 0.87 1.19 12.49
C ASN A 113 0.77 2.72 12.63
N VAL A 114 0.54 3.42 11.54
CA VAL A 114 0.45 4.88 11.48
C VAL A 114 -0.95 5.30 11.05
N ARG A 115 -1.50 6.28 11.76
CA ARG A 115 -2.75 6.95 11.40
C ARG A 115 -2.48 8.39 11.01
N ILE A 116 -2.98 8.79 9.84
CA ILE A 116 -2.77 10.12 9.25
C ILE A 116 -4.11 10.76 8.95
N SER A 117 -4.44 11.82 9.66
CA SER A 117 -5.56 12.68 9.31
C SER A 117 -5.27 13.45 8.01
N ALA A 118 -6.18 13.36 7.04
CA ALA A 118 -6.04 13.89 5.70
C ALA A 118 -7.38 14.49 5.20
N ARG A 119 -7.56 15.80 5.42
CA ARG A 119 -8.77 16.53 5.02
C ARG A 119 -8.60 17.18 3.66
N SER A 120 -8.69 16.39 2.60
CA SER A 120 -8.49 16.91 1.24
C SER A 120 -9.46 16.31 0.22
N ASP A 121 -9.40 16.82 -1.02
CA ASP A 121 -10.21 16.33 -2.14
C ASP A 121 -9.69 14.99 -2.67
N ALA A 122 -10.50 14.32 -3.51
CA ALA A 122 -10.19 12.98 -4.00
C ALA A 122 -8.91 12.92 -4.83
N ASN A 123 -8.55 13.98 -5.57
CA ASN A 123 -7.35 13.98 -6.39
C ASN A 123 -6.10 14.10 -5.53
N ARG A 124 -6.14 14.95 -4.49
CA ARG A 124 -5.03 15.10 -3.56
C ARG A 124 -4.80 13.83 -2.72
N LEU A 125 -5.88 13.17 -2.31
CA LEU A 125 -5.80 11.86 -1.62
C LEU A 125 -5.28 10.76 -2.54
N ALA A 126 -5.70 10.75 -3.81
CA ALA A 126 -5.20 9.81 -4.82
C ALA A 126 -3.72 10.00 -5.12
N ASP A 127 -3.26 11.26 -5.21
CA ASP A 127 -1.86 11.60 -5.40
C ASP A 127 -1.00 11.10 -4.23
N PHE A 128 -1.46 11.33 -2.99
CA PHE A 128 -0.78 10.78 -1.82
C PHE A 128 -0.71 9.25 -1.82
N LEU A 129 -1.81 8.55 -2.17
CA LEU A 129 -1.81 7.09 -2.27
C LEU A 129 -0.76 6.58 -3.26
N GLU A 130 -0.67 7.18 -4.45
CA GLU A 130 0.35 6.85 -5.45
C GLU A 130 1.76 7.04 -4.89
N ARG A 131 2.01 8.18 -4.24
CA ARG A 131 3.33 8.49 -3.69
C ARG A 131 3.70 7.64 -2.49
N ALA A 132 2.75 7.31 -1.62
CA ALA A 132 3.00 6.39 -0.52
C ALA A 132 3.43 5.01 -1.04
N PHE A 133 2.77 4.47 -2.08
CA PHE A 133 3.22 3.21 -2.66
C PHE A 133 4.59 3.30 -3.34
N ARG A 134 4.86 4.38 -4.09
CA ARG A 134 6.12 4.52 -4.84
C ARG A 134 7.30 4.90 -3.94
N ASP A 135 7.14 5.93 -3.13
CA ASP A 135 8.22 6.60 -2.42
C ASP A 135 8.42 5.98 -1.03
N VAL A 136 7.33 5.61 -0.33
CA VAL A 136 7.42 4.99 1.01
C VAL A 136 7.64 3.48 0.90
N TYR A 137 6.78 2.78 0.17
CA TYR A 137 6.85 1.33 0.01
C TYR A 137 7.77 0.85 -1.11
N GLY A 138 8.46 1.77 -1.80
CA GLY A 138 9.45 1.44 -2.83
C GLY A 138 8.88 0.67 -4.02
N ARG A 139 7.58 0.76 -4.29
CA ARG A 139 6.96 -0.02 -5.37
C ARG A 139 7.50 0.46 -6.73
N PRO A 140 7.78 -0.44 -7.70
CA PRO A 140 8.24 -0.05 -9.04
C PRO A 140 7.14 0.69 -9.82
N GLU A 141 7.49 1.38 -10.91
CA GLU A 141 6.53 2.25 -11.61
C GLU A 141 5.33 1.49 -12.17
N GLY A 142 5.56 0.25 -12.61
CA GLY A 142 4.55 -0.67 -13.13
C GLY A 142 3.89 -1.56 -12.07
N TYR A 143 3.89 -1.18 -10.78
CA TYR A 143 3.16 -1.94 -9.77
C TYR A 143 1.65 -1.91 -10.06
N ARG A 144 0.95 -3.01 -9.73
CA ARG A 144 -0.50 -3.06 -9.89
C ARG A 144 -1.19 -2.73 -8.56
N ALA A 145 -2.00 -1.70 -8.56
CA ALA A 145 -2.86 -1.37 -7.43
C ALA A 145 -4.23 -2.04 -7.58
N TRP A 146 -4.83 -2.44 -6.46
CA TRP A 146 -6.15 -3.05 -6.38
C TRP A 146 -6.99 -2.37 -5.29
N VAL A 147 -8.20 -1.94 -5.63
CA VAL A 147 -9.23 -1.47 -4.70
C VAL A 147 -10.05 -2.69 -4.25
N VAL A 148 -9.84 -3.14 -3.03
CA VAL A 148 -10.40 -4.41 -2.53
C VAL A 148 -11.79 -4.22 -1.93
N ARG A 149 -12.04 -3.08 -1.27
CA ARG A 149 -13.32 -2.74 -0.64
C ARG A 149 -13.60 -1.26 -0.79
N VAL A 150 -14.87 -0.89 -1.06
CA VAL A 150 -15.33 0.50 -1.20
C VAL A 150 -16.78 0.66 -0.80
#